data_AF-A0A968VK27-F1
#
_entry.id   AF-A0A968VK27-F1
#
_cell.length_a   1.000
_cell.length_b   1.000
_cell.length_c   1.000
_cell.angle_alpha   90.00
_cell.angle_beta   90.00
_cell.angle_gamma   90.00
#
_symmetry.space_group_name_H-M   'P 1'
#
loop_
_entity.id
_entity.type
_entity.pdbx_description
1 polymer ?
#
loop_
_entity_poly.entity_id
_entity_poly.type
_entity_poly.pdbx_seq_one_letter_code
_entity_poly.pdbx_strand_id
1 'polypeptide(L)'
;MANLDLCDGQNVVLARAPAHMARAILALLDDPRWRGQIARAGREYAALYHSWDLVATDFEQIYAAAAGASIADWRLELGTHRPNYWRSAE
;
A
#
# COMPACT_ATOMS: atom_id res chain seq x y z
N MET A 1 5.94 6.09 -10.73
CA MET A 1 4.54 6.17 -10.26
C MET A 1 3.95 4.78 -10.39
N ALA A 2 3.82 4.05 -9.28
CA ALA A 2 3.17 2.74 -9.30
C ALA A 2 1.67 2.93 -9.52
N ASN A 3 1.17 2.51 -10.68
CA ASN A 3 -0.25 2.30 -10.87
C ASN A 3 -0.68 1.22 -9.86
N LEU A 4 -1.84 1.39 -9.22
CA LEU A 4 -2.42 0.36 -8.36
C LEU A 4 -2.88 -0.77 -9.29
N ASP A 5 -2.00 -1.73 -9.55
CA ASP A 5 -2.24 -2.94 -10.32
C ASP A 5 -3.13 -3.92 -9.54
N LEU A 6 -4.30 -3.43 -9.16
CA LEU A 6 -5.32 -4.13 -8.42
C LEU A 6 -6.22 -4.88 -9.41
N CYS A 7 -6.59 -6.10 -9.05
CA CYS A 7 -7.49 -6.95 -9.81
C CYS A 7 -8.78 -7.19 -9.01
N ASP A 8 -9.90 -6.69 -9.56
CA ASP A 8 -11.22 -6.84 -8.98
C ASP A 8 -11.59 -8.31 -8.78
N GLY A 9 -12.10 -8.64 -7.59
CA GLY A 9 -12.43 -10.00 -7.18
C GLY A 9 -11.24 -10.86 -6.75
N GLN A 10 -10.00 -10.38 -6.88
CA GLN A 10 -8.79 -11.11 -6.46
C GLN A 10 -8.14 -10.49 -5.22
N ASN A 11 -7.69 -9.24 -5.31
CA ASN A 11 -7.00 -8.54 -4.23
C ASN A 11 -7.74 -7.25 -3.78
N VAL A 12 -8.85 -6.93 -4.45
CA VAL A 12 -9.76 -5.83 -4.11
C VAL A 12 -11.17 -6.17 -4.59
N VAL A 13 -12.20 -5.50 -4.06
CA VAL A 13 -13.54 -5.49 -4.66
C VAL A 13 -13.87 -4.05 -5.05
N LEU A 14 -14.07 -3.81 -6.34
CA LEU A 14 -14.32 -2.48 -6.88
C LEU A 14 -15.83 -2.21 -7.01
N ALA A 15 -16.28 -1.10 -6.44
CA ALA A 15 -17.66 -0.63 -6.57
C ALA A 15 -17.69 0.79 -7.11
N ARG A 16 -18.41 1.00 -8.22
CA ARG A 16 -18.53 2.32 -8.89
C ARG A 16 -19.81 3.09 -8.52
N ALA A 17 -20.70 2.48 -7.75
CA ALA A 17 -21.96 3.07 -7.31
C ALA A 17 -22.36 2.52 -5.93
N PRO A 18 -23.16 3.26 -5.14
CA PRO A 18 -23.61 2.79 -3.83
C PRO A 18 -24.29 1.41 -3.86
N ALA A 19 -25.14 1.16 -4.87
CA ALA A 19 -25.80 -0.14 -5.04
C ALA A 19 -24.81 -1.29 -5.33
N HIS A 20 -23.68 -1.01 -6.00
CA HIS A 20 -22.64 -2.01 -6.24
C HIS A 20 -21.90 -2.33 -4.95
N MET A 21 -21.63 -1.30 -4.15
CA MET A 21 -20.97 -1.46 -2.86
C MET A 21 -21.82 -2.28 -1.89
N ALA A 22 -23.13 -2.01 -1.81
CA ALA A 22 -24.04 -2.80 -0.99
C ALA A 22 -24.04 -4.28 -1.40
N ARG A 23 -24.14 -4.58 -2.70
CA ARG A 23 -24.06 -5.96 -3.21
C ARG A 23 -22.72 -6.63 -2.92
N ALA A 24 -21.62 -5.91 -3.09
CA ALA A 24 -20.28 -6.41 -2.79
C ALA A 24 -20.12 -6.77 -1.30
N ILE A 25 -20.60 -5.89 -0.41
CA ILE A 25 -20.58 -6.13 1.04
C ILE A 25 -21.40 -7.37 1.39
N LEU A 26 -22.62 -7.48 0.87
CA LEU A 26 -23.48 -8.65 1.12
C LEU A 26 -22.84 -9.94 0.60
N ALA A 27 -22.26 -9.94 -0.60
CA ALA A 27 -21.56 -11.10 -1.14
C ALA A 27 -20.35 -11.53 -0.29
N LEU A 28 -19.59 -10.57 0.27
CA LEU A 28 -18.48 -10.84 1.18
C LEU A 28 -18.95 -11.37 2.55
N LEU A 29 -20.14 -10.97 3.00
CA LEU A 29 -20.74 -11.48 4.24
C LEU A 29 -21.24 -12.92 4.06
N ASP A 30 -21.88 -13.21 2.92
CA ASP A 30 -22.44 -14.53 2.58
C ASP A 30 -21.36 -15.59 2.29
N ASP A 31 -20.21 -15.22 1.73
CA ASP A 31 -19.10 -16.14 1.46
C ASP A 31 -17.83 -15.81 2.28
N PRO A 32 -17.68 -16.42 3.47
CA PRO A 32 -16.48 -16.26 4.31
C PRO A 32 -15.18 -16.74 3.66
N ARG A 33 -15.25 -17.73 2.74
CA ARG A 33 -14.05 -18.25 2.07
C ARG A 33 -13.54 -17.23 1.07
N TRP A 34 -14.43 -16.70 0.24
CA TRP A 34 -14.11 -15.64 -0.71
C TRP A 34 -13.61 -14.38 0.00
N ARG A 35 -14.28 -13.98 1.10
CA ARG A 35 -13.81 -12.88 1.96
C ARG A 35 -12.39 -13.10 2.48
N GLY A 36 -12.08 -14.30 2.95
CA GLY A 36 -10.74 -14.66 3.44
C GLY A 36 -9.68 -14.62 2.34
N GLN A 37 -10.02 -15.12 1.16
CA GLN A 37 -9.14 -15.11 -0.01
C GLN A 37 -8.77 -13.67 -0.43
N ILE A 38 -9.77 -12.80 -0.61
CA ILE A 38 -9.52 -11.40 -1.00
C ILE A 38 -8.70 -10.68 0.06
N ALA A 39 -9.03 -10.86 1.35
CA ALA A 39 -8.31 -10.20 2.43
C ALA A 39 -6.83 -10.63 2.48
N ARG A 40 -6.55 -11.91 2.23
CA ARG A 40 -5.18 -12.42 2.17
C ARG A 40 -4.44 -11.87 0.95
N ALA A 41 -4.99 -11.99 -0.24
CA ALA A 41 -4.37 -11.52 -1.47
C ALA A 41 -4.14 -10.00 -1.46
N GLY A 42 -5.09 -9.23 -0.92
CA GLY A 42 -4.95 -7.78 -0.74
C GLY A 42 -3.82 -7.41 0.21
N ARG A 43 -3.67 -8.11 1.35
CA ARG A 43 -2.56 -7.89 2.28
C ARG A 43 -1.21 -8.27 1.68
N GLU A 44 -1.12 -9.41 1.01
CA GLU A 44 0.10 -9.83 0.32
C GLU A 44 0.52 -8.81 -0.75
N TYR A 45 -0.44 -8.31 -1.54
CA TYR A 45 -0.19 -7.26 -2.53
C TYR A 45 0.32 -5.96 -1.89
N ALA A 46 -0.35 -5.47 -0.85
CA ALA A 46 0.04 -4.25 -0.16
C ALA A 46 1.43 -4.37 0.48
N ALA A 47 1.75 -5.52 1.09
CA ALA A 47 3.06 -5.76 1.69
C ALA A 47 4.18 -5.79 0.65
N LEU A 48 3.92 -6.34 -0.54
CA LEU A 48 4.92 -6.45 -1.61
C LEU A 48 5.18 -5.14 -2.35
N TYR A 49 4.14 -4.36 -2.63
CA TYR A 49 4.24 -3.22 -3.54
C TYR A 49 4.01 -1.86 -2.89
N HIS A 50 3.41 -1.83 -1.70
CA HIS A 50 2.98 -0.59 -1.04
C HIS A 50 3.36 -0.57 0.44
N SER A 51 4.46 -1.23 0.82
CA SER A 51 4.99 -1.11 2.17
C SER A 51 5.49 0.32 2.40
N TRP A 52 5.42 0.75 3.66
CA TRP A 52 5.88 2.09 4.02
C TRP A 52 7.37 2.30 3.73
N ASP A 53 8.20 1.26 3.87
CA ASP A 53 9.63 1.33 3.56
C ASP A 53 9.89 1.62 2.08
N LEU A 54 9.09 1.03 1.18
CA LEU A 54 9.15 1.30 -0.25
C LEU A 54 8.70 2.72 -0.56
N VAL A 55 7.53 3.12 -0.06
CA VAL A 55 6.96 4.46 -0.29
C VAL A 55 7.90 5.55 0.24
N ALA A 56 8.42 5.42 1.46
CA ALA A 56 9.35 6.38 2.03
C ALA A 56 10.64 6.49 1.21
N THR A 57 11.16 5.37 0.71
CA THR A 57 12.37 5.38 -0.12
C THR A 57 12.12 6.05 -1.47
N ASP A 58 10.99 5.75 -2.13
CA ASP A 58 10.60 6.40 -3.38
C ASP A 58 10.44 7.92 -3.20
N PHE A 59 9.82 8.34 -2.09
CA PHE A 59 9.68 9.75 -1.75
C PHE A 59 11.03 10.44 -1.52
N GLU A 60 11.93 9.83 -0.75
CA GLU A 60 13.28 10.36 -0.54
C GLU A 60 14.04 10.53 -1.86
N GLN A 61 13.89 9.58 -2.81
CA GLN A 61 14.50 9.68 -4.13
C GLN A 61 13.95 10.87 -4.92
N ILE A 62 12.62 11.07 -4.92
CA ILE A 62 11.98 12.19 -5.61
C ILE A 62 12.47 13.52 -5.03
N TYR A 63 12.54 13.65 -3.70
CA TYR A 63 13.00 14.87 -3.05
C TYR A 63 14.48 15.15 -3.27
N ALA A 64 15.35 14.14 -3.15
CA ALA A 64 16.77 14.29 -3.46
C ALA A 64 16.97 14.75 -4.90
N ALA A 65 16.26 14.13 -5.86
CA ALA A 65 16.32 14.52 -7.26
C ALA A 65 15.83 15.96 -7.50
N ALA A 66 14.72 16.36 -6.86
CA ALA A 66 14.19 17.73 -6.94
C ALA A 66 15.13 18.78 -6.32
N ALA A 67 15.88 18.39 -5.28
CA ALA A 67 16.89 19.23 -4.65
C ALA A 67 18.22 19.27 -5.43
N GLY A 68 18.38 18.47 -6.49
CA GLY A 68 19.65 18.33 -7.21
C GLY A 68 20.74 17.61 -6.42
N ALA A 69 20.36 16.83 -5.40
CA ALA A 69 21.26 16.09 -4.53
C ALA A 69 21.14 14.58 -4.76
N SER A 70 22.18 13.82 -4.38
CA SER A 70 22.02 12.36 -4.30
C SER A 70 21.23 11.99 -3.04
N ILE A 71 20.55 10.84 -3.04
CA ILE A 71 19.87 10.36 -1.83
C ILE A 71 20.85 10.10 -0.67
N ALA A 72 22.13 9.82 -0.99
CA ALA A 72 23.16 9.63 0.02
C ALA A 72 23.48 10.94 0.74
N ASP A 73 23.68 12.03 -0.01
CA ASP A 73 23.90 13.36 0.55
C ASP A 73 22.69 13.83 1.35
N TRP A 74 21.49 13.61 0.79
CA TRP A 74 20.23 14.01 1.41
C TRP A 74 19.98 13.29 2.75
N ARG A 75 20.29 12.00 2.83
CA ARG A 75 20.20 11.21 4.08
C ARG A 75 21.27 11.61 5.09
N LEU A 76 22.44 12.06 4.64
CA LEU A 76 23.51 12.55 5.50
C LEU A 76 23.13 13.90 6.12
N GLU A 77 22.58 14.82 5.33
CA GLU A 77 22.16 16.16 5.75
C GLU A 77 21.00 16.13 6.77
N LEU A 78 20.03 15.24 6.58
CA LEU A 78 18.85 15.15 7.44
C LEU A 78 19.07 14.35 8.72
N GLY A 79 20.22 13.69 8.90
CA GLY A 79 20.53 12.90 10.10
C GLY A 79 19.47 11.83 10.40
N THR A 80 18.87 11.22 9.37
CA THR A 80 17.70 10.35 9.53
C THR A 80 18.11 8.99 10.11
N HIS A 81 18.19 8.91 11.43
CA HIS A 81 17.82 7.68 12.10
C HIS A 81 16.35 7.42 11.69
N ARG A 82 16.01 6.25 11.16
CA ARG A 82 14.63 5.83 10.95
C ARG A 82 14.18 5.03 12.17
N PRO A 83 13.56 5.62 13.21
CA PRO A 83 12.90 4.78 14.18
C PRO A 83 11.74 4.04 13.50
N ASN A 84 11.60 2.77 13.82
CA ASN A 84 10.55 1.91 13.31
C ASN A 84 9.20 2.24 13.96
N TYR A 85 8.69 3.46 13.76
CA TYR A 85 7.49 3.95 14.46
C TYR A 85 6.21 3.14 14.13
N TRP A 86 6.23 2.33 13.06
CA TRP A 86 5.10 1.50 12.62
C TRP A 86 5.20 0.01 13.04
N ARG A 87 6.31 -0.44 13.67
CA ARG A 87 6.43 -1.83 14.18
C ARG A 87 5.82 -2.04 15.57
N SER A 88 5.07 -1.07 16.11
CA SER A 88 4.51 -1.13 17.48
C SER A 88 3.09 -1.72 17.56
N ALA A 89 2.62 -2.42 16.53
CA ALA A 89 1.27 -2.98 16.50
C ALA A 89 1.26 -4.42 15.94
N GLU A 90 1.96 -5.32 16.63
CA GLU A 90 1.73 -6.78 16.62
C GLU A 90 1.64 -7.26 18.06
#